data_AF-A0A3D5WPT6-F1
#
_entry.id   AF-A0A3D5WPT6-F1
#
_cell.length_a   1.000
_cell.length_b   1.000
_cell.length_c   1.000
_cell.angle_alpha   90.00
_cell.angle_beta   90.00
_cell.angle_gamma   90.00
#
_symmetry.space_group_name_H-M   'P 1'
#
loop_
_entity.id
_entity.type
_entity.pdbx_description
1 polymer ?
#
loop_
_entity_poly.entity_id
_entity_poly.type
_entity_poly.pdbx_seq_one_letter_code
_entity_poly.pdbx_strand_id
1 'polypeptide(L)'
;MRKTGLDSFPINVVNNDNVDKLIKEYGYEGHAFLIAICQKIFAGEGYYIQWDERVCTDFVLFTLHRNAKVINKVSDIVSFCLRRGIFSSAQFEQHGILTSKDIQEFYIHATKKRKQIFLKKEYLLVKVTHLSEKYIILDEKGDSEEQSKVKVNNNYLCMAQSGSDRDNVQTIDESMKHPTLQQIEQYVAQKCSKVNPKEFFAYYDAKNWRTARGNPIRDWKTQIDIWSARNTTSGTPVKRVSQPIRSRNQFQQFSQRTVTVEQMNALEQRILSQQTAGGDDDEEKS
;
A
#
# COMPACT_ATOMS: atom_id res chain seq x y z
N MET A 1 1.68 23.58 -20.32
CA MET A 1 1.90 23.32 -18.88
C MET A 1 2.15 21.83 -18.67
N ARG A 2 3.03 21.46 -17.73
CA ARG A 2 3.16 20.04 -17.33
C ARG A 2 1.98 19.66 -16.43
N LYS A 3 1.45 18.45 -16.59
CA LYS A 3 0.31 17.96 -15.81
C LYS A 3 0.66 17.90 -14.30
N THR A 4 -0.17 18.50 -13.46
CA THR A 4 -0.03 18.47 -11.99
C THR A 4 -0.39 17.09 -11.44
N GLY A 5 -1.52 16.52 -11.84
CA GLY A 5 -1.91 15.19 -11.37
C GLY A 5 -1.10 14.04 -11.95
N LEU A 6 -1.45 12.82 -11.56
CA LEU A 6 -0.89 11.55 -11.98
C LEU A 6 -1.83 10.89 -13.02
N ASP A 7 -1.26 10.06 -13.88
CA ASP A 7 -2.03 9.22 -14.82
C ASP A 7 -2.44 7.88 -14.20
N SER A 8 -1.79 7.50 -13.10
CA SER A 8 -2.07 6.28 -12.34
C SER A 8 -1.71 6.45 -10.87
N PHE A 9 -2.38 5.68 -10.02
CA PHE A 9 -2.05 5.54 -8.61
C PHE A 9 -2.19 4.05 -8.22
N PRO A 10 -1.38 3.54 -7.29
CA PRO A 10 -1.48 2.19 -6.80
C PRO A 10 -2.67 2.09 -5.87
N ILE A 11 -3.36 0.96 -5.98
CA ILE A 11 -4.40 0.55 -5.05
C ILE A 11 -3.79 -0.55 -4.18
N ASN A 12 -3.98 -0.45 -2.87
CA ASN A 12 -3.54 -1.49 -1.96
C ASN A 12 -4.32 -2.78 -2.23
N VAL A 13 -3.61 -3.88 -2.41
CA VAL A 13 -4.22 -5.21 -2.58
C VAL A 13 -4.90 -5.67 -1.30
N VAL A 14 -4.32 -5.28 -0.15
CA VAL A 14 -4.87 -5.56 1.18
C VAL A 14 -5.44 -4.27 1.73
N ASN A 15 -6.73 -4.28 2.04
CA ASN A 15 -7.39 -3.17 2.72
C ASN A 15 -6.84 -2.99 4.13
N ASN A 16 -6.95 -1.77 4.65
CA ASN A 16 -6.78 -1.54 6.08
C ASN A 16 -8.15 -1.66 6.78
N ASP A 17 -8.12 -1.75 8.12
CA ASP A 17 -9.32 -1.91 8.95
C ASP A 17 -10.40 -0.85 8.69
N ASN A 18 -10.02 0.38 8.34
CA ASN A 18 -10.97 1.46 8.08
C ASN A 18 -11.67 1.28 6.75
N VAL A 19 -10.96 0.81 5.72
CA VAL A 19 -11.54 0.45 4.42
C VAL A 19 -12.44 -0.79 4.56
N ASP A 20 -12.05 -1.78 5.36
CA ASP A 20 -12.91 -2.95 5.62
C ASP A 20 -14.18 -2.57 6.38
N LYS A 21 -14.10 -1.64 7.34
CA LYS A 21 -15.29 -1.08 8.00
C LYS A 21 -16.19 -0.31 7.02
N LEU A 22 -15.61 0.44 6.08
CA LEU A 22 -16.37 1.10 5.01
C LEU A 22 -17.12 0.07 4.16
N ILE A 23 -16.45 -1.00 3.75
CA ILE A 23 -17.07 -2.09 2.97
C ILE A 23 -18.18 -2.76 3.77
N LYS A 24 -17.98 -2.96 5.08
CA LYS A 24 -19.01 -3.55 5.94
C LYS A 24 -20.27 -2.69 6.02
N GLU A 25 -20.14 -1.36 6.02
CA GLU A 25 -21.26 -0.43 6.18
C GLU A 25 -21.95 -0.07 4.86
N TYR A 26 -21.17 0.12 3.79
CA TYR A 26 -21.67 0.62 2.49
C TYR A 26 -21.49 -0.36 1.33
N GLY A 27 -20.97 -1.57 1.59
CA GLY A 27 -20.65 -2.57 0.58
C GLY A 27 -19.47 -2.16 -0.31
N TYR A 28 -19.25 -2.95 -1.36
CA TYR A 28 -18.25 -2.64 -2.39
C TYR A 28 -18.57 -1.37 -3.18
N GLU A 29 -19.82 -0.89 -3.17
CA GLU A 29 -20.17 0.41 -3.74
C GLU A 29 -19.46 1.55 -2.99
N GLY A 30 -19.42 1.50 -1.65
CA GLY A 30 -18.67 2.48 -0.85
C GLY A 30 -17.16 2.44 -1.14
N HIS A 31 -16.60 1.24 -1.30
CA HIS A 31 -15.20 1.08 -1.70
C HIS A 31 -14.91 1.64 -3.09
N ALA A 32 -15.80 1.40 -4.06
CA ALA A 32 -15.68 1.95 -5.40
C ALA A 32 -15.74 3.48 -5.40
N PHE A 33 -16.60 4.08 -4.56
CA PHE A 33 -16.65 5.54 -4.41
C PHE A 33 -15.38 6.10 -3.77
N LEU A 34 -14.84 5.45 -2.74
CA LEU A 34 -13.54 5.84 -2.17
C LEU A 34 -12.44 5.81 -3.22
N ILE A 35 -12.36 4.74 -4.03
CA ILE A 35 -11.40 4.62 -5.14
C ILE A 35 -11.59 5.76 -6.15
N ALA A 36 -12.83 6.08 -6.53
CA ALA A 36 -13.14 7.16 -7.48
C ALA A 36 -12.77 8.55 -6.93
N ILE A 37 -12.94 8.80 -5.62
CA ILE A 37 -12.46 10.03 -4.98
C ILE A 37 -10.93 10.10 -5.04
N CYS A 38 -10.23 9.02 -4.69
CA CYS A 38 -8.77 8.95 -4.81
C CYS A 38 -8.30 9.18 -6.25
N GLN A 39 -8.98 8.60 -7.25
CA GLN A 39 -8.71 8.87 -8.67
C GLN A 39 -8.79 10.36 -8.99
N LYS A 40 -9.82 11.06 -8.51
CA LYS A 40 -9.98 12.50 -8.73
C LYS A 40 -8.91 13.32 -8.04
N ILE A 41 -8.56 12.98 -6.80
CA ILE A 41 -7.44 13.60 -6.07
C ILE A 41 -6.16 13.46 -6.89
N PHE A 42 -5.79 12.25 -7.27
CA PHE A 42 -4.54 12.00 -7.98
C PHE A 42 -4.54 12.60 -9.39
N ALA A 43 -5.65 12.55 -10.13
CA ALA A 43 -5.72 13.07 -11.50
C ALA A 43 -5.73 14.60 -11.57
N GLY A 44 -6.26 15.27 -10.54
CA GLY A 44 -6.33 16.73 -10.43
C GLY A 44 -5.05 17.33 -9.85
N GLU A 45 -5.12 17.77 -8.59
CA GLU A 45 -4.02 18.43 -7.88
C GLU A 45 -2.95 17.44 -7.37
N GLY A 46 -3.27 16.15 -7.35
CA GLY A 46 -2.34 15.08 -7.04
C GLY A 46 -2.34 14.66 -5.58
N TYR A 47 -2.60 15.56 -4.63
CA TYR A 47 -2.51 15.26 -3.18
C TYR A 47 -3.70 15.75 -2.35
N TYR A 48 -4.62 16.48 -2.97
CA TYR A 48 -5.89 16.89 -2.36
C TYR A 48 -6.95 17.10 -3.44
N ILE A 49 -8.19 17.32 -3.00
CA ILE A 49 -9.26 17.88 -3.82
C ILE A 49 -10.12 18.81 -2.97
N GLN A 50 -10.54 19.94 -3.52
CA GLN A 50 -11.59 20.75 -2.90
C GLN A 50 -12.90 19.96 -2.89
N TRP A 51 -13.63 19.99 -1.78
CA TRP A 51 -14.85 19.20 -1.62
C TRP A 51 -15.95 20.01 -0.95
N ASP A 52 -16.80 20.60 -1.79
CA ASP A 52 -18.04 21.27 -1.40
C ASP A 52 -19.25 20.54 -2.04
N GLU A 53 -20.46 21.05 -1.77
CA GLU A 53 -21.70 20.48 -2.31
C GLU A 53 -21.73 20.46 -3.85
N ARG A 54 -21.17 21.49 -4.49
CA ARG A 54 -21.09 21.60 -5.95
C ARG A 54 -20.15 20.55 -6.51
N VAL A 55 -18.95 20.39 -5.94
CA VAL A 55 -17.98 19.37 -6.34
C VAL A 55 -18.53 17.97 -6.09
N CYS A 56 -19.23 17.75 -4.98
CA CYS A 56 -19.90 16.47 -4.72
C CYS A 56 -20.95 16.16 -5.81
N THR A 57 -21.77 17.14 -6.19
CA THR A 57 -22.76 17.01 -7.27
C THR A 57 -22.09 16.69 -8.60
N ASP A 58 -21.07 17.46 -8.99
CA ASP A 58 -20.30 17.26 -10.22
C ASP A 58 -19.61 15.88 -10.22
N PHE A 59 -19.11 15.43 -9.07
CA PHE A 59 -18.53 14.10 -8.91
C PHE A 59 -19.55 13.00 -9.21
N VAL A 60 -20.75 13.08 -8.62
CA VAL A 60 -21.80 12.08 -8.85
C VAL A 60 -22.24 12.06 -10.32
N LEU A 61 -22.49 13.22 -10.91
CA LEU A 61 -23.05 13.32 -12.27
C LEU A 61 -22.00 12.99 -13.35
N PHE A 62 -20.77 13.51 -13.22
CA PHE A 62 -19.78 13.46 -14.30
C PHE A 62 -18.66 12.47 -14.09
N THR A 63 -18.44 12.00 -12.86
CA THR A 63 -17.37 11.02 -12.56
C THR A 63 -17.92 9.64 -12.36
N LEU A 64 -18.97 9.53 -11.55
CA LEU A 64 -19.65 8.26 -11.33
C LEU A 64 -20.67 7.96 -12.41
N HIS A 65 -21.09 8.95 -13.20
CA HIS A 65 -22.19 8.85 -14.18
C HIS A 65 -23.47 8.31 -13.54
N ARG A 66 -23.78 8.80 -12.34
CA ARG A 66 -24.95 8.40 -11.54
C ARG A 66 -25.94 9.56 -11.47
N ASN A 67 -27.16 9.23 -11.05
CA ASN A 67 -28.20 10.24 -10.83
C ASN A 67 -27.97 11.02 -9.52
N ALA A 68 -28.58 12.20 -9.41
CA ALA A 68 -28.48 13.06 -8.24
C ALA A 68 -29.00 12.43 -6.94
N LYS A 69 -29.82 11.36 -6.99
CA LYS A 69 -30.31 10.67 -5.79
C LYS A 69 -29.20 9.98 -5.00
N VAL A 70 -28.04 9.77 -5.62
CA VAL A 70 -26.85 9.16 -4.99
C VAL A 70 -26.01 10.19 -4.19
N ILE A 71 -26.27 11.50 -4.35
CA ILE A 71 -25.49 12.56 -3.69
C ILE A 71 -25.47 12.40 -2.17
N ASN A 72 -26.63 12.19 -1.54
CA ASN A 72 -26.70 12.00 -0.09
C ASN A 72 -25.87 10.80 0.38
N LYS A 73 -25.93 9.68 -0.35
CA LYS A 73 -25.13 8.49 -0.05
C LYS A 73 -23.63 8.76 -0.16
N VAL A 74 -23.20 9.51 -1.18
CA VAL A 74 -21.79 9.90 -1.34
C VAL A 74 -21.36 10.83 -0.19
N SER A 75 -22.20 11.78 0.19
CA SER A 75 -21.96 12.66 1.35
C SER A 75 -21.81 11.86 2.66
N ASP A 76 -22.66 10.85 2.86
CA ASP A 76 -22.58 9.95 4.03
C ASP A 76 -21.27 9.15 4.04
N ILE A 77 -20.84 8.65 2.88
CA ILE A 77 -19.57 7.92 2.73
C ILE A 77 -18.37 8.83 3.00
N VAL A 78 -18.37 10.06 2.47
CA VAL A 78 -17.32 11.04 2.76
C VAL A 78 -17.28 11.34 4.25
N SER A 79 -18.44 11.56 4.87
CA SER A 79 -18.57 11.78 6.32
C SER A 79 -18.03 10.58 7.13
N PHE A 80 -18.29 9.34 6.68
CA PHE A 80 -17.72 8.15 7.28
C PHE A 80 -16.19 8.13 7.15
N CYS A 81 -15.66 8.42 5.97
CA CYS A 81 -14.21 8.47 5.72
C CYS A 81 -13.50 9.50 6.60
N LEU A 82 -14.12 10.66 6.83
CA LEU A 82 -13.63 11.69 7.76
C LEU A 82 -13.64 11.16 9.20
N ARG A 83 -14.77 10.65 9.69
CA ARG A 83 -14.90 10.11 11.06
C ARG A 83 -13.92 8.97 11.36
N ARG A 84 -13.54 8.17 10.35
CA ARG A 84 -12.59 7.05 10.50
C ARG A 84 -11.13 7.42 10.25
N GLY A 85 -10.85 8.66 9.86
CA GLY A 85 -9.49 9.10 9.55
C GLY A 85 -8.93 8.55 8.24
N ILE A 86 -9.79 8.11 7.31
CA ILE A 86 -9.38 7.82 5.93
C ILE A 86 -8.98 9.12 5.23
N PHE A 87 -9.76 10.18 5.48
CA PHE A 87 -9.40 11.56 5.18
C PHE A 87 -9.24 12.35 6.48
N SER A 88 -8.43 13.40 6.43
CA SER A 88 -8.21 14.28 7.58
C SER A 88 -9.43 15.18 7.80
N SER A 89 -10.14 14.98 8.91
CA SER A 89 -11.24 15.85 9.33
C SER A 89 -10.78 17.29 9.53
N ALA A 90 -9.60 17.50 10.11
CA ALA A 90 -9.06 18.84 10.33
C ALA A 90 -8.87 19.63 9.02
N GLN A 91 -8.36 18.98 7.97
CA GLN A 91 -8.17 19.61 6.66
C GLN A 91 -9.51 19.87 5.95
N PHE A 92 -10.48 18.97 6.14
CA PHE A 92 -11.82 19.19 5.62
C PHE A 92 -12.52 20.37 6.30
N GLU A 93 -12.43 20.47 7.63
CA GLU A 93 -13.06 21.54 8.41
C GLU A 93 -12.41 22.90 8.17
N GLN A 94 -11.08 22.96 8.09
CA GLN A 94 -10.35 24.23 7.95
C GLN A 94 -10.32 24.74 6.52
N HIS A 95 -10.22 23.84 5.53
CA HIS A 95 -9.95 24.22 4.14
C HIS A 95 -10.97 23.67 3.14
N GLY A 96 -11.91 22.82 3.57
CA GLY A 96 -12.90 22.20 2.70
C GLY A 96 -12.26 21.21 1.70
N ILE A 97 -11.17 20.54 2.08
CA ILE A 97 -10.48 19.60 1.19
C ILE A 97 -10.52 18.16 1.70
N LEU A 98 -10.49 17.21 0.77
CA LEU A 98 -10.19 15.81 1.08
C LEU A 98 -8.72 15.52 0.79
N THR A 99 -8.00 15.13 1.84
CA THR A 99 -6.60 14.69 1.77
C THR A 99 -6.30 13.75 2.95
N SER A 100 -5.19 13.03 2.87
CA SER A 100 -4.65 12.23 3.98
C SER A 100 -3.14 12.20 3.91
N LYS A 101 -2.49 11.84 5.02
CA LYS A 101 -1.04 11.69 5.07
C LYS A 101 -0.55 10.69 4.00
N ASP A 102 -1.23 9.54 3.89
CA ASP A 102 -0.90 8.49 2.92
C ASP A 102 -1.01 8.98 1.47
N ILE A 103 -2.04 9.77 1.16
CA ILE A 103 -2.24 10.38 -0.17
C ILE A 103 -1.08 11.32 -0.50
N GLN A 104 -0.69 12.18 0.45
CA GLN A 104 0.40 13.14 0.26
C GLN A 104 1.75 12.45 0.10
N GLU A 105 2.06 11.47 0.96
CA GLU A 105 3.29 10.68 0.87
C GLU A 105 3.38 9.93 -0.46
N PHE A 106 2.26 9.34 -0.91
CA PHE A 106 2.20 8.67 -2.20
C PHE A 106 2.44 9.65 -3.36
N TYR A 107 1.76 10.80 -3.38
CA TYR A 107 1.96 11.80 -4.43
C TYR A 107 3.41 12.29 -4.47
N ILE A 108 3.99 12.62 -3.32
CA ILE A 108 5.40 13.02 -3.19
C ILE A 108 6.32 11.92 -3.75
N HIS A 109 6.03 10.66 -3.46
CA HIS A 109 6.78 9.53 -3.99
C HIS A 109 6.66 9.39 -5.51
N ALA A 110 5.43 9.40 -6.04
CA ALA A 110 5.15 9.24 -7.46
C ALA A 110 5.78 10.37 -8.30
N THR A 111 5.91 11.55 -7.71
CA THR A 111 6.46 12.74 -8.36
C THR A 111 7.96 12.93 -8.17
N LYS A 112 8.67 11.98 -7.55
CA LYS A 112 10.12 12.09 -7.27
C LYS A 112 10.99 12.46 -8.48
N LYS A 113 10.60 12.07 -9.70
CA LYS A 113 11.35 12.35 -10.94
C LYS A 113 10.98 13.68 -11.62
N ARG A 114 9.99 14.41 -11.10
CA ARG A 114 9.56 15.71 -11.66
C ARG A 114 10.55 16.82 -11.29
N LYS A 115 10.69 17.80 -12.18
CA LYS A 115 11.64 18.91 -11.99
C LYS A 115 11.24 19.85 -10.85
N GLN A 116 9.95 20.17 -10.74
CA GLN A 116 9.38 21.05 -9.72
C GLN A 116 7.95 20.61 -9.42
N ILE A 117 7.55 20.75 -8.15
CA ILE A 117 6.22 20.43 -7.65
C ILE A 117 5.82 21.53 -6.68
N PHE A 118 4.61 22.05 -6.81
CA PHE A 118 4.09 23.10 -5.93
C PHE A 118 3.15 22.46 -4.91
N LEU A 119 3.35 22.76 -3.64
CA LEU A 119 2.53 22.28 -2.53
C LEU A 119 2.08 23.48 -1.70
N LYS A 120 0.80 23.51 -1.30
CA LYS A 120 0.27 24.56 -0.43
C LYS A 120 0.56 24.20 1.02
N LYS A 121 1.21 25.10 1.75
CA LYS A 121 1.67 24.88 3.13
C LYS A 121 0.53 24.49 4.05
N GLU A 122 -0.59 25.18 3.94
CA GLU A 122 -1.76 24.98 4.79
C GLU A 122 -2.40 23.59 4.63
N TYR A 123 -2.21 22.94 3.48
CA TYR A 123 -2.79 21.62 3.21
C TYR A 123 -1.91 20.45 3.66
N LEU A 124 -0.65 20.69 4.03
CA LEU A 124 0.31 19.63 4.30
C LEU A 124 0.14 19.00 5.67
N LEU A 125 0.01 17.67 5.66
CA LEU A 125 0.03 16.79 6.83
C LEU A 125 1.41 16.13 7.01
N VAL A 126 2.22 16.10 5.94
CA VAL A 126 3.58 15.57 5.96
C VAL A 126 4.58 16.64 6.42
N LYS A 127 5.59 16.22 7.17
CA LYS A 127 6.65 17.13 7.64
C LYS A 127 7.52 17.58 6.46
N VAL A 128 7.51 18.90 6.22
CA VAL A 128 8.22 19.59 5.14
C VAL A 128 9.74 19.37 5.20
N THR A 129 10.31 19.14 6.38
CA THR A 129 11.76 18.89 6.60
C THR A 129 12.31 17.67 5.83
N HIS A 130 11.44 16.82 5.30
CA HIS A 130 11.83 15.64 4.50
C HIS A 130 11.70 15.86 2.98
N LEU A 131 11.35 17.07 2.53
CA LEU A 131 11.19 17.39 1.12
C LEU A 131 12.50 17.93 0.54
N SER A 132 12.83 17.49 -0.68
CA SER A 132 13.97 18.02 -1.44
C SER A 132 13.69 19.41 -2.01
N GLU A 133 14.73 20.17 -2.39
CA GLU A 133 14.64 21.53 -2.97
C GLU A 133 13.70 21.70 -4.19
N LYS A 134 13.25 20.61 -4.83
CA LYS A 134 12.29 20.66 -5.94
C LYS A 134 10.82 20.87 -5.52
N TYR A 135 10.49 20.70 -4.24
CA TYR A 135 9.14 20.94 -3.73
C TYR A 135 9.08 22.41 -3.29
N ILE A 136 8.31 23.21 -4.02
CA ILE A 136 8.10 24.61 -3.74
C ILE A 136 6.88 24.70 -2.85
N ILE A 137 7.08 25.17 -1.62
CA ILE A 137 5.99 25.39 -0.67
C ILE A 137 5.44 26.80 -0.88
N LEU A 138 4.17 26.87 -1.23
CA LEU A 138 3.42 28.12 -1.40
C LEU A 138 2.67 28.43 -0.12
N ASP A 139 2.64 29.71 0.26
CA ASP A 139 1.77 30.23 1.31
C ASP A 139 0.41 30.71 0.73
N GLU A 140 -0.49 31.17 1.61
CA GLU A 140 -1.81 31.69 1.23
C GLU A 140 -1.76 32.88 0.25
N LYS A 141 -0.63 33.60 0.19
CA LYS A 141 -0.43 34.73 -0.73
C LYS A 141 0.16 34.30 -2.08
N GLY A 142 0.50 33.02 -2.23
CA GLY A 142 1.16 32.47 -3.40
C GLY A 142 2.66 32.79 -3.44
N ASP A 143 3.23 33.32 -2.36
CA ASP A 143 4.65 33.59 -2.26
C ASP A 143 5.38 32.28 -1.91
N SER A 144 6.53 32.08 -2.56
CA SER A 144 7.37 30.91 -2.32
C SER A 144 8.21 31.15 -1.07
N GLU A 145 8.06 30.33 -0.02
CA GLU A 145 9.03 30.33 1.08
C GLU A 145 10.34 29.69 0.59
N GLU A 146 11.42 30.49 0.59
CA GLU A 146 12.77 30.07 0.23
C GLU A 146 13.30 29.08 1.29
N GLN A 147 13.14 27.78 1.03
CA GLN A 147 13.56 26.76 2.00
C GLN A 147 15.07 26.54 1.98
N SER A 148 15.62 26.63 3.18
CA SER A 148 17.03 26.53 3.51
C SER A 148 17.61 25.16 3.13
N LYS A 149 18.80 25.20 2.52
CA LYS A 149 19.66 24.07 2.16
C LYS A 149 19.84 23.08 3.32
N VAL A 150 19.03 22.02 3.37
CA VAL A 150 19.27 20.89 4.27
C VAL A 150 19.38 19.62 3.43
N LYS A 151 20.52 18.94 3.51
CA LYS A 151 20.77 17.66 2.84
C LYS A 151 19.80 16.60 3.38
N VAL A 152 18.80 16.23 2.57
CA VAL A 152 17.84 15.17 2.92
C VAL A 152 18.39 13.82 2.49
N ASN A 153 18.44 12.89 3.45
CA ASN A 153 18.81 11.50 3.26
C ASN A 153 17.69 10.75 2.51
N ASN A 154 18.01 10.22 1.32
CA ASN A 154 17.06 9.49 0.49
C ASN A 154 16.85 8.07 1.03
N ASN A 155 15.90 7.89 1.93
CA ASN A 155 15.36 6.56 2.23
C ASN A 155 13.88 6.64 2.62
N TYR A 156 12.99 6.54 1.63
CA TYR A 156 11.57 6.24 1.90
C TYR A 156 10.98 5.33 0.81
N LEU A 157 10.75 4.09 1.23
CA LEU A 157 9.81 3.11 0.68
C LEU A 157 9.23 2.34 1.87
N CYS A 158 7.93 2.48 2.13
CA CYS A 158 7.02 1.33 2.23
C CYS A 158 5.57 1.84 2.32
N MET A 159 4.70 1.28 1.46
CA MET A 159 3.30 1.13 1.82
C MET A 159 3.28 0.14 2.99
N ALA A 160 2.91 0.61 4.16
CA ALA A 160 2.60 -0.22 5.30
C ALA A 160 1.48 0.47 6.08
N GLN A 161 0.29 -0.09 5.91
CA GLN A 161 -0.91 0.01 6.76
C GLN A 161 -0.79 0.97 7.95
N SER A 162 -1.43 2.13 7.82
CA SER A 162 -1.72 3.05 8.92
C SER A 162 -2.77 2.40 9.83
N GLY A 163 -2.29 1.70 10.86
CA GLY A 163 -3.03 1.45 12.08
C GLY A 163 -3.21 2.78 12.84
N SER A 164 -4.36 2.93 13.46
CA SER A 164 -4.85 4.15 14.13
C SER A 164 -3.86 4.77 15.13
N ASP A 165 -3.50 6.04 14.93
CA ASP A 165 -2.95 6.89 15.98
C ASP A 165 -4.09 7.37 16.89
N ARG A 166 -4.16 6.82 18.10
CA ARG A 166 -4.78 7.47 19.27
C ARG A 166 -3.66 8.03 20.13
N ASP A 167 -3.93 9.20 20.70
CA ASP A 167 -3.02 9.93 21.57
C ASP A 167 -2.48 9.10 22.75
N ASN A 168 -1.16 9.24 22.91
CA ASN A 168 -0.41 9.36 24.16
C ASN A 168 0.12 8.10 24.88
N VAL A 169 1.35 8.30 25.39
CA VAL A 169 2.18 7.50 26.31
C VAL A 169 3.10 6.45 25.68
N GLN A 170 4.40 6.72 25.86
CA GLN A 170 5.54 5.86 25.58
C GLN A 170 5.38 4.48 26.23
N THR A 171 5.28 3.44 25.40
CA THR A 171 5.89 2.15 25.70
C THR A 171 6.67 1.72 24.46
N ILE A 172 7.98 1.88 24.54
CA ILE A 172 8.93 1.44 23.53
C ILE A 172 8.85 -0.09 23.53
N ASP A 173 8.32 -0.66 22.45
CA ASP A 173 8.29 -2.11 22.24
C ASP A 173 9.71 -2.67 22.32
N GLU A 174 9.99 -3.42 23.39
CA GLU A 174 11.29 -4.04 23.68
C GLU A 174 11.65 -5.15 22.67
N SER A 175 10.73 -5.53 21.77
CA SER A 175 10.96 -6.62 20.80
C SER A 175 11.77 -6.22 19.56
N MET A 176 12.16 -4.94 19.40
CA MET A 176 12.91 -4.44 18.24
C MET A 176 14.39 -4.14 18.50
N LYS A 177 14.89 -4.30 19.73
CA LYS A 177 16.31 -4.10 20.03
C LYS A 177 17.09 -5.36 19.65
N HIS A 178 17.92 -5.26 18.62
CA HIS A 178 19.02 -6.19 18.41
C HIS A 178 19.85 -6.27 19.70
N PRO A 179 20.42 -7.43 20.04
CA PRO A 179 21.04 -7.65 21.35
C PRO A 179 22.19 -6.68 21.58
N THR A 180 22.38 -6.29 22.83
CA THR A 180 23.60 -5.60 23.24
C THR A 180 24.77 -6.58 23.28
N LEU A 181 25.99 -6.07 23.15
CA LEU A 181 27.22 -6.88 23.24
C LEU A 181 27.25 -7.74 24.52
N GLN A 182 26.78 -7.19 25.65
CA GLN A 182 26.72 -7.89 26.94
C GLN A 182 25.76 -9.10 26.92
N GLN A 183 24.62 -9.00 26.23
CA GLN A 183 23.67 -10.11 26.09
C GLN A 183 24.28 -11.25 25.25
N ILE A 184 25.06 -10.89 24.22
CA ILE A 184 25.78 -11.86 23.37
C ILE A 184 26.87 -12.56 24.17
N GLU A 185 27.65 -11.83 24.98
CA GLU A 185 28.68 -12.39 25.85
C GLU A 185 28.10 -13.40 26.85
N GLN A 186 26.98 -13.05 27.51
CA GLN A 186 26.29 -13.98 28.42
C GLN A 186 25.79 -15.24 27.71
N TYR A 187 25.20 -15.09 26.52
CA TYR A 187 24.68 -16.24 25.76
C TYR A 187 25.80 -17.17 25.27
N VAL A 188 26.91 -16.62 24.78
CA VAL A 188 28.08 -17.39 24.36
C VAL A 188 28.74 -18.10 25.54
N ALA A 189 28.81 -17.44 26.70
CA ALA A 189 29.33 -18.04 27.94
C ALA A 189 28.48 -19.23 28.42
N GLN A 190 27.15 -19.14 28.31
CA GLN A 190 26.24 -20.23 28.71
C GLN A 190 26.26 -21.43 27.75
N LYS A 191 26.35 -21.20 26.43
CA LYS A 191 26.32 -22.26 25.41
C LYS A 191 27.69 -22.88 25.08
N CYS A 192 28.78 -22.35 25.64
CA CYS A 192 30.16 -22.81 25.44
C CYS A 192 30.57 -22.89 23.95
N SER A 193 30.09 -21.95 23.14
CA SER A 193 30.46 -21.86 21.73
C SER A 193 31.82 -21.17 21.59
N LYS A 194 32.74 -21.70 20.75
CA LYS A 194 34.04 -21.08 20.41
C LYS A 194 33.89 -19.81 19.52
N VAL A 195 32.85 -19.01 19.74
CA VAL A 195 32.55 -17.79 18.98
C VAL A 195 33.09 -16.60 19.74
N ASN A 196 33.80 -15.69 19.07
CA ASN A 196 34.19 -14.41 19.66
C ASN A 196 32.98 -13.45 19.65
N PRO A 197 32.42 -13.06 20.81
CA PRO A 197 31.22 -12.21 20.89
C PRO A 197 31.39 -10.85 20.21
N LYS A 198 32.58 -10.25 20.34
CA LYS A 198 32.90 -8.93 19.78
C LYS A 198 32.91 -8.93 18.26
N GLU A 199 33.46 -10.00 17.67
CA GLU A 199 33.53 -10.17 16.21
C GLU A 199 32.15 -10.41 15.60
N PHE A 200 31.33 -11.24 16.26
CA PHE A 200 29.95 -11.48 15.85
C PHE A 200 29.11 -10.19 15.88
N PHE A 201 29.21 -9.41 16.97
CA PHE A 201 28.49 -8.14 17.11
C PHE A 201 28.89 -7.15 16.01
N ALA A 202 30.19 -6.91 15.83
CA ALA A 202 30.69 -5.97 14.82
C ALA A 202 30.26 -6.34 13.39
N TYR A 203 30.23 -7.64 13.06
CA TYR A 203 29.80 -8.10 11.74
C TYR A 203 28.33 -7.78 11.45
N TYR A 204 27.44 -8.05 12.40
CA TYR A 204 26.00 -7.83 12.20
C TYR A 204 25.61 -6.38 12.38
N ASP A 205 26.32 -5.62 13.21
CA ASP A 205 26.18 -4.17 13.33
C ASP A 205 26.46 -3.46 11.99
N ALA A 206 27.59 -3.80 11.35
CA ALA A 206 27.94 -3.29 10.02
C ALA A 206 26.93 -3.67 8.92
N LYS A 207 26.15 -4.75 9.12
CA LYS A 207 25.09 -5.21 8.22
C LYS A 207 23.70 -4.74 8.61
N ASN A 208 23.59 -3.78 9.54
CA ASN A 208 22.32 -3.29 10.08
C ASN A 208 21.40 -4.42 10.57
N TRP A 209 21.98 -5.49 11.11
CA TRP A 209 21.27 -6.67 11.63
C TRP A 209 20.31 -7.29 10.61
N ARG A 210 20.72 -7.37 9.35
CA ARG A 210 19.96 -7.97 8.25
C ARG A 210 20.67 -9.18 7.64
N THR A 211 19.87 -10.13 7.18
CA THR A 211 20.34 -11.27 6.38
C THR A 211 20.80 -10.84 4.99
N ALA A 212 21.50 -11.71 4.26
CA ALA A 212 21.93 -11.44 2.87
C ALA A 212 20.76 -11.18 1.89
N ARG A 213 19.53 -11.58 2.25
CA ARG A 213 18.30 -11.31 1.49
C ARG A 213 17.59 -10.02 1.92
N GLY A 214 18.18 -9.23 2.81
CA GLY A 214 17.65 -7.94 3.28
C GLY A 214 16.67 -8.00 4.46
N ASN A 215 16.26 -9.19 4.91
CA ASN A 215 15.33 -9.36 6.03
C ASN A 215 16.00 -9.09 7.39
N PRO A 216 15.35 -8.38 8.34
CA PRO A 216 15.85 -8.19 9.71
C PRO A 216 16.04 -9.52 10.45
N ILE A 217 17.12 -9.63 11.20
CA ILE A 217 17.44 -10.79 12.03
C ILE A 217 16.67 -10.66 13.34
N ARG A 218 15.57 -11.41 13.46
CA ARG A 218 14.72 -11.42 14.65
C ARG A 218 15.26 -12.34 15.76
N ASP A 219 15.91 -13.42 15.36
CA ASP A 219 16.48 -14.41 16.27
C ASP A 219 18.00 -14.47 16.12
N TRP A 220 18.68 -13.61 16.87
CA TRP A 220 20.13 -13.50 16.86
C TRP A 220 20.82 -14.71 17.52
N LYS A 221 20.14 -15.42 18.42
CA LYS A 221 20.67 -16.60 19.11
C LYS A 221 20.92 -17.73 18.11
N THR A 222 19.96 -17.98 17.21
CA THR A 222 20.12 -18.95 16.12
C THR A 222 21.21 -18.53 15.12
N GLN A 223 21.44 -17.23 14.92
CA GLN A 223 22.55 -16.77 14.07
C GLN A 223 23.93 -17.07 14.66
N ILE A 224 24.09 -17.04 15.99
CA ILE A 224 25.35 -17.43 16.65
C ILE A 224 25.64 -18.91 16.43
N ASP A 225 24.63 -19.76 16.52
CA ASP A 225 24.79 -21.19 16.26
C ASP A 225 25.24 -21.44 14.82
N ILE A 226 24.64 -20.77 13.83
CA ILE A 226 25.05 -20.83 12.42
C ILE A 226 26.47 -20.26 12.20
N TRP A 227 26.82 -19.16 12.88
CA TRP A 227 28.13 -18.54 12.83
C TRP A 227 29.23 -19.47 13.36
N SER A 228 28.95 -20.15 14.48
CA SER A 228 29.87 -21.12 15.09
C SER A 228 30.20 -22.27 14.13
N ALA A 229 29.19 -22.81 13.44
CA ALA A 229 29.36 -23.92 12.49
C ALA A 229 30.16 -23.54 11.23
N ARG A 230 30.20 -22.25 10.88
CA ARG A 230 30.96 -21.74 9.72
C ARG A 230 32.43 -21.50 10.04
N ASN A 231 32.74 -21.08 11.26
CA ASN A 231 34.11 -20.72 11.65
C ASN A 231 34.92 -21.91 12.21
N THR A 232 34.29 -23.06 12.47
CA THR A 232 34.99 -24.30 12.88
C THR A 232 35.64 -25.08 11.74
N THR A 233 35.38 -24.72 10.48
CA THR A 233 35.94 -25.41 9.31
C THR A 233 37.01 -24.55 8.65
N SER A 234 38.16 -24.43 9.32
CA SER A 234 39.40 -24.04 8.65
C SER A 234 39.81 -25.14 7.66
N GLY A 235 39.46 -24.97 6.39
CA GLY A 235 39.90 -25.85 5.31
C GLY A 235 39.11 -25.69 4.00
N THR A 236 39.62 -24.82 3.12
CA THR A 236 39.47 -24.81 1.64
C THR A 236 38.03 -24.70 1.05
N PRO A 237 37.79 -23.79 0.08
CA PRO A 237 36.46 -23.60 -0.49
C PRO A 237 36.04 -24.80 -1.37
N VAL A 238 35.15 -25.64 -0.85
CA VAL A 238 34.47 -26.67 -1.66
C VAL A 238 33.44 -26.00 -2.56
N LYS A 239 33.64 -26.11 -3.88
CA LYS A 239 32.67 -25.71 -4.91
C LYS A 239 31.31 -26.34 -4.61
N ARG A 240 30.25 -25.51 -4.54
CA ARG A 240 28.88 -26.03 -4.47
C ARG A 240 28.58 -26.88 -5.69
N VAL A 241 28.20 -28.13 -5.46
CA VAL A 241 27.48 -28.96 -6.42
C VAL A 241 26.21 -28.20 -6.80
N SER A 242 26.06 -27.93 -8.09
CA SER A 242 24.86 -27.35 -8.69
C SER A 242 23.66 -28.25 -8.39
N GLN A 243 22.67 -27.72 -7.66
CA GLN A 243 21.35 -28.33 -7.63
C GLN A 243 20.76 -28.30 -9.06
N PRO A 244 20.09 -29.37 -9.51
CA PRO A 244 19.53 -29.41 -10.85
C PRO A 244 18.52 -28.27 -11.01
N ILE A 245 18.65 -27.57 -12.14
CA ILE A 245 17.71 -26.57 -12.63
C ILE A 245 16.31 -27.19 -12.56
N ARG A 246 15.45 -26.69 -11.67
CA ARG A 246 14.02 -27.00 -11.75
C ARG A 246 13.55 -26.56 -13.12
N SER A 247 13.05 -27.51 -13.91
CA SER A 247 12.54 -27.27 -15.24
C SER A 247 11.52 -26.14 -15.22
N ARG A 248 11.68 -25.24 -16.19
CA ARG A 248 10.82 -24.11 -16.52
C ARG A 248 9.34 -24.47 -16.35
N ASN A 249 8.62 -23.62 -15.62
CA ASN A 249 7.19 -23.68 -15.31
C ASN A 249 6.35 -24.40 -16.38
N GLN A 250 5.71 -25.50 -15.97
CA GLN A 250 4.74 -26.28 -16.74
C GLN A 250 3.37 -25.57 -16.85
N PHE A 251 3.35 -24.24 -16.82
CA PHE A 251 2.13 -23.42 -16.78
C PHE A 251 1.64 -23.01 -18.18
N GLN A 252 2.18 -23.57 -19.26
CA GLN A 252 1.87 -23.19 -20.65
C GLN A 252 1.29 -24.33 -21.51
N GLN A 253 0.93 -25.48 -20.93
CA GLN A 253 0.27 -26.56 -21.65
C GLN A 253 -1.14 -26.79 -21.13
N PHE A 254 -2.07 -25.92 -21.53
CA PHE A 254 -3.48 -26.25 -21.53
C PHE A 254 -3.92 -26.44 -22.98
N SER A 255 -4.53 -27.58 -23.28
CA SER A 255 -5.21 -27.78 -24.56
C SER A 255 -6.33 -26.76 -24.67
N GLN A 256 -6.21 -25.81 -25.61
CA GLN A 256 -7.33 -24.95 -25.96
C GLN A 256 -8.46 -25.83 -26.48
N ARG A 257 -9.66 -25.72 -25.90
CA ARG A 257 -10.84 -26.37 -26.46
C ARG A 257 -11.23 -25.59 -27.71
N THR A 258 -10.95 -26.14 -28.89
CA THR A 258 -11.57 -25.66 -30.13
C THR A 258 -13.01 -26.16 -30.14
N VAL A 259 -13.95 -25.30 -29.76
CA VAL A 259 -15.38 -25.57 -29.88
C VAL A 259 -15.73 -25.51 -31.36
N THR A 260 -16.16 -26.63 -31.93
CA THR A 260 -16.62 -26.64 -33.32
C THR A 260 -18.01 -26.01 -33.43
N VAL A 261 -18.34 -25.50 -34.62
CA VAL A 261 -19.68 -24.93 -34.90
C VAL A 261 -20.78 -25.96 -34.61
N GLU A 262 -20.52 -27.24 -34.86
CA GLU A 262 -21.46 -28.34 -34.55
C GLU A 262 -21.70 -28.51 -33.05
N GLN A 263 -20.65 -28.41 -32.22
CA GLN A 263 -20.78 -28.47 -30.77
C GLN A 263 -21.55 -27.27 -30.21
N MET A 264 -21.39 -26.10 -30.84
CA MET A 264 -22.11 -24.88 -30.49
C MET A 264 -23.60 -25.00 -30.84
N ASN A 265 -23.91 -25.44 -32.06
CA ASN A 265 -25.29 -25.64 -32.52
C ASN A 265 -26.01 -26.72 -31.71
N ALA A 266 -25.33 -27.81 -31.35
CA ALA A 266 -25.90 -28.85 -30.49
C ALA A 266 -26.23 -28.33 -29.08
N LEU A 267 -25.41 -27.42 -28.55
CA LEU A 267 -25.66 -26.78 -27.27
C LEU A 267 -26.88 -25.84 -27.35
N GLU A 268 -26.97 -25.04 -28.42
CA GLU A 268 -28.10 -24.14 -28.67
C GLU A 268 -29.42 -24.91 -28.76
N GLN A 269 -29.46 -26.00 -29.54
CA GLN A 269 -30.65 -26.85 -29.68
C GLN A 269 -31.07 -27.47 -28.34
N ARG A 270 -30.10 -27.82 -27.49
CA ARG A 270 -30.38 -28.38 -26.15
C ARG A 270 -30.89 -27.33 -25.16
N ILE A 271 -30.53 -26.06 -25.33
CA ILE A 271 -31.06 -24.95 -24.52
C ILE A 271 -32.49 -24.63 -24.97
N LEU A 272 -32.72 -24.57 -26.27
CA LEU A 272 -34.05 -24.34 -26.87
C LEU A 272 -35.05 -25.42 -26.45
N SER A 273 -34.66 -26.70 -26.48
CA SER A 273 -35.55 -27.80 -26.08
C SER A 273 -35.88 -27.82 -24.58
N GLN A 274 -35.00 -27.29 -23.73
CA GLN A 274 -35.27 -27.12 -22.30
C GLN A 274 -36.23 -25.96 -22.01
N GLN A 275 -36.28 -24.95 -22.89
CA GLN A 275 -37.23 -23.84 -22.76
C GLN A 275 -38.65 -24.24 -23.20
N THR A 276 -38.78 -25.15 -24.17
CA THR A 276 -40.08 -25.64 -24.65
C THR A 276 -40.70 -26.71 -23.75
N ALA A 277 -39.90 -27.41 -22.93
CA ALA A 277 -40.38 -28.47 -22.04
C ALA A 277 -40.93 -27.96 -20.69
N GLY A 278 -40.92 -26.65 -20.44
CA GLY A 278 -41.40 -26.04 -19.19
C GLY A 278 -42.72 -25.29 -19.31
N GLY A 279 -43.47 -25.46 -20.40
CA GLY A 279 -44.65 -24.64 -20.73
C GLY A 279 -46.01 -25.33 -20.78
N ASP A 280 -46.10 -26.67 -20.73
CA ASP A 280 -47.34 -27.40 -21.07
C ASP A 280 -47.92 -28.25 -19.92
N ASP A 281 -47.92 -27.76 -18.67
CA ASP A 281 -48.51 -28.48 -17.54
C ASP A 281 -49.65 -27.74 -16.79
N ASP A 282 -50.15 -26.60 -17.28
CA ASP A 282 -51.23 -25.84 -16.62
C ASP A 282 -52.35 -25.40 -17.58
N GLU A 283 -53.04 -26.31 -18.27
CA GLU A 283 -54.39 -26.00 -18.78
C GLU A 283 -55.25 -27.25 -19.08
N GLU A 284 -55.44 -28.13 -18.10
CA GLU A 284 -56.59 -29.04 -18.11
C GLU A 284 -57.08 -29.37 -16.69
N LYS A 285 -57.80 -28.43 -16.07
CA LYS A 285 -58.88 -28.76 -15.11
C LYS A 285 -59.76 -27.55 -14.75
N SER A 286 -61.04 -27.74 -15.08
CA SER A 286 -62.27 -27.10 -14.55
C SER A 286 -62.67 -25.75 -15.13
#